data_AF-A0A392NPU1-F1
#
_entry.id   AF-A0A392NPU1-F1
#
_cell.length_a   1.000
_cell.length_b   1.000
_cell.length_c   1.000
_cell.angle_alpha   90.00
_cell.angle_beta   90.00
_cell.angle_gamma   90.00
#
_symmetry.space_group_name_H-M   'P 1'
#
loop_
_entity.id
_entity.type
_entity.pdbx_description
1 polymer ?
#
loop_
_entity_poly.entity_id
_entity_poly.type
_entity_poly.pdbx_seq_one_letter_code
_entity_poly.pdbx_strand_id
1 'polypeptide(L)'
;VECGGSNVQFAVNPVDGEVMVIEMNPRVSRSSALASKATGFPIAKMAAKLSVGYSLDQIPNDITKKTPASFEPSIDYVVTKIPRFAFEKFPGSQPILTTQMKSVGESMAVGRTFQEQFKDLVDVENFLMSHKLSDLTDVDFYEVKRRGFSDKQIAFATKSNEKEVR
;
A
#
# COMPACT_ATOMS: atom_id res chain seq x y z
N VAL A 1 2.46 -5.62 -25.43
CA VAL A 1 1.31 -5.17 -24.61
C VAL A 1 1.13 -3.70 -24.93
N GLU A 2 0.14 -3.34 -25.74
CA GLU A 2 -0.03 -1.93 -26.19
C GLU A 2 -0.90 -1.11 -25.22
N CYS A 3 -1.75 -1.75 -24.42
CA CYS A 3 -2.69 -1.07 -23.52
C CYS A 3 -2.58 -1.62 -22.08
N GLY A 4 -2.31 -0.76 -21.09
CA GLY A 4 -2.23 -1.16 -19.68
C GLY A 4 -1.71 -0.08 -18.73
N GLY A 5 -1.69 -0.40 -17.44
CA GLY A 5 -1.16 0.49 -16.40
C GLY A 5 0.36 0.42 -16.29
N SER A 6 0.99 1.57 -16.02
CA SER A 6 2.43 1.69 -15.80
C SER A 6 2.75 2.58 -14.60
N ASN A 7 3.96 2.48 -14.06
CA ASN A 7 4.44 3.34 -12.97
C ASN A 7 5.69 4.10 -13.41
N VAL A 8 5.63 5.44 -13.34
CA VAL A 8 6.74 6.35 -13.67
C VAL A 8 7.31 6.93 -12.39
N GLN A 9 8.63 7.06 -12.31
CA GLN A 9 9.34 7.67 -11.18
C GLN A 9 10.13 8.90 -11.65
N PHE A 10 10.10 9.94 -10.81
CA PHE A 10 10.75 11.22 -11.09
C PHE A 10 11.59 11.66 -9.88
N ALA A 11 12.63 12.45 -10.12
CA ALA A 11 13.29 13.29 -9.14
C ALA A 11 12.92 14.75 -9.41
N VAL A 12 12.69 15.53 -8.36
CA VAL A 12 12.41 16.98 -8.47
C VAL A 12 13.43 17.72 -7.62
N ASN A 13 14.16 18.65 -8.23
CA ASN A 13 15.06 19.54 -7.51
C ASN A 13 14.23 20.56 -6.70
N PRO A 14 14.36 20.61 -5.36
CA PRO A 14 13.55 21.51 -4.54
C PRO A 14 13.92 22.99 -4.67
N VAL A 15 15.08 23.32 -5.26
CA VAL A 15 15.55 24.71 -5.39
C VAL A 15 14.90 25.42 -6.57
N ASP A 16 14.82 24.75 -7.73
CA ASP A 16 14.39 25.34 -9.00
C ASP A 16 13.22 24.59 -9.66
N GLY A 17 12.83 23.43 -9.13
CA GLY A 17 11.76 22.61 -9.68
C GLY A 17 12.17 21.76 -10.89
N GLU A 18 13.46 21.63 -11.20
CA GLU A 18 13.92 20.77 -12.30
C GLU A 18 13.43 19.33 -12.09
N VAL A 19 12.78 18.76 -13.11
CA VAL A 19 12.21 17.40 -13.07
C VAL A 19 13.03 16.47 -13.95
N MET A 20 13.51 15.37 -13.38
CA MET A 20 14.22 14.31 -14.09
C MET A 20 13.43 13.01 -14.03
N VAL A 21 13.30 12.32 -15.17
CA VAL A 21 12.74 10.96 -15.23
C VAL A 21 13.80 9.98 -14.75
N ILE A 22 13.43 9.13 -13.78
CA ILE A 22 14.32 8.08 -13.26
C ILE A 22 14.10 6.79 -14.05
N GLU A 23 12.87 6.27 -14.04
CA GLU A 23 12.51 5.04 -14.73
C GLU A 23 11.00 4.93 -15.02
N MET A 24 10.66 3.95 -15.84
CA MET A 24 9.30 3.53 -16.12
C MET A 24 9.19 2.01 -15.95
N ASN A 25 8.19 1.56 -15.20
CA ASN A 25 7.83 0.16 -15.06
C ASN A 25 6.56 -0.10 -15.91
N PRO A 26 6.67 -0.69 -17.11
CA PRO A 26 5.54 -0.89 -18.04
C PRO A 26 4.67 -2.10 -17.65
N ARG A 27 4.25 -2.13 -16.39
CA ARG A 27 3.43 -3.19 -15.78
C ARG A 27 2.83 -2.69 -14.48
N VAL A 28 1.89 -3.47 -13.94
CA VAL A 28 1.48 -3.36 -12.54
C VAL A 28 2.68 -3.58 -11.61
N SER A 29 2.69 -2.86 -10.50
CA SER A 29 3.78 -2.81 -9.53
C SER A 29 3.24 -2.85 -8.10
N ARG A 30 4.14 -2.96 -7.12
CA ARG A 30 3.76 -2.79 -5.71
C ARG A 30 3.12 -1.41 -5.47
N SER A 31 3.62 -0.38 -6.17
CA SER A 31 3.03 0.96 -6.12
C SER A 31 1.64 1.03 -6.74
N SER A 32 1.34 0.28 -7.82
CA SER A 32 -0.02 0.24 -8.36
C SER A 32 -1.00 -0.48 -7.42
N ALA A 33 -0.54 -1.52 -6.71
CA ALA A 33 -1.36 -2.17 -5.69
C ALA A 33 -1.66 -1.24 -4.52
N LEU A 34 -0.66 -0.49 -4.04
CA LEU A 34 -0.84 0.56 -3.04
C LEU A 34 -1.82 1.64 -3.53
N ALA A 35 -1.62 2.17 -4.73
CA ALA A 35 -2.50 3.19 -5.31
C ALA A 35 -3.95 2.70 -5.46
N SER A 36 -4.13 1.43 -5.82
CA SER A 36 -5.48 0.83 -5.91
C SER A 36 -6.17 0.78 -4.56
N LYS A 37 -5.43 0.44 -3.48
CA LYS A 37 -5.97 0.49 -2.12
C LYS A 37 -6.22 1.93 -1.65
N ALA A 38 -5.33 2.84 -1.99
CA ALA A 38 -5.38 4.24 -1.58
C ALA A 38 -6.54 5.01 -2.20
N THR A 39 -6.94 4.65 -3.43
CA THR A 39 -7.97 5.37 -4.18
C THR A 39 -9.27 4.57 -4.33
N GLY A 40 -9.23 3.27 -4.03
CA GLY A 40 -10.26 2.30 -4.38
C GLY A 40 -10.31 1.95 -5.87
N PHE A 41 -9.50 2.58 -6.73
CA PHE A 41 -9.50 2.34 -8.18
C PHE A 41 -8.72 1.06 -8.51
N PRO A 42 -9.34 -0.01 -9.05
CA PRO A 42 -8.68 -1.30 -9.18
C PRO A 42 -7.83 -1.37 -10.46
N ILE A 43 -6.61 -0.81 -10.42
CA ILE A 43 -5.72 -0.64 -11.57
C ILE A 43 -5.49 -1.95 -12.34
N ALA A 44 -5.23 -3.06 -11.64
CA ALA A 44 -4.99 -4.35 -12.28
C ALA A 44 -6.22 -4.86 -13.05
N LYS A 45 -7.43 -4.68 -12.49
CA LYS A 45 -8.69 -5.06 -13.14
C LYS A 45 -8.94 -4.21 -14.39
N MET A 46 -8.67 -2.91 -14.31
CA MET A 46 -8.83 -2.00 -15.44
C MET A 46 -7.81 -2.31 -16.54
N ALA A 47 -6.53 -2.50 -16.19
CA ALA A 47 -5.48 -2.89 -17.12
C ALA A 47 -5.79 -4.20 -17.86
N ALA A 48 -6.36 -5.19 -17.16
CA ALA A 48 -6.79 -6.45 -17.79
C ALA A 48 -7.90 -6.23 -18.83
N LYS A 49 -8.90 -5.40 -18.54
CA LYS A 49 -9.96 -5.06 -19.52
C LYS A 49 -9.42 -4.28 -20.71
N LEU A 50 -8.53 -3.32 -20.49
CA LEU A 50 -7.87 -2.57 -21.56
C LEU A 50 -7.07 -3.51 -22.49
N SER A 51 -6.44 -4.55 -21.93
CA SER A 51 -5.65 -5.51 -22.70
C SER A 51 -6.46 -6.36 -23.69
N VAL A 52 -7.79 -6.45 -23.51
CA VAL A 52 -8.71 -7.16 -24.40
C VAL A 52 -9.55 -6.20 -25.26
N GLY A 53 -9.12 -4.93 -25.37
CA GLY A 53 -9.68 -3.97 -26.33
C GLY A 53 -10.75 -3.01 -25.79
N TYR A 54 -11.04 -3.03 -24.49
CA TYR A 54 -11.90 -2.00 -23.90
C TYR A 54 -11.17 -0.65 -23.85
N SER A 55 -11.92 0.44 -23.92
CA SER A 55 -11.48 1.78 -23.55
C SER A 55 -11.96 2.16 -22.14
N LEU A 56 -11.33 3.17 -21.51
CA LEU A 56 -11.65 3.55 -20.11
C LEU A 56 -13.08 4.07 -19.93
N ASP A 57 -13.65 4.70 -20.96
CA ASP A 57 -15.03 5.20 -21.00
C ASP A 57 -16.08 4.09 -21.05
N GLN A 58 -15.72 2.91 -21.58
CA GLN A 58 -16.60 1.74 -21.66
C GLN A 58 -16.65 0.95 -20.35
N ILE A 59 -15.72 1.20 -19.43
CA ILE A 59 -15.60 0.44 -18.19
C ILE A 59 -16.28 1.23 -17.06
N PRO A 60 -17.31 0.69 -16.38
CA PRO A 60 -17.92 1.38 -15.25
C PRO A 60 -16.96 1.42 -14.05
N ASN A 61 -17.00 2.51 -13.29
CA ASN A 61 -16.31 2.65 -12.02
C ASN A 61 -16.96 1.72 -10.98
N ASP A 62 -16.19 0.79 -10.42
CA ASP A 62 -16.69 -0.18 -9.45
C ASP A 62 -17.21 0.45 -8.15
N ILE A 63 -16.69 1.63 -7.76
CA ILE A 63 -17.05 2.32 -6.51
C ILE A 63 -18.39 3.03 -6.67
N THR A 64 -18.48 3.98 -7.61
CA THR A 64 -19.66 4.84 -7.78
C THR A 64 -20.75 4.15 -8.60
N LYS A 65 -20.38 3.19 -9.45
CA LYS A 65 -21.23 2.47 -10.43
C LYS A 65 -22.02 3.38 -11.40
N LYS A 66 -21.73 4.68 -11.39
CA LYS A 66 -22.43 5.71 -12.16
C LYS A 66 -21.50 6.49 -13.09
N THR A 67 -20.20 6.49 -12.79
CA THR A 67 -19.18 7.16 -13.61
C THR A 67 -18.38 6.12 -14.40
N PRO A 68 -17.80 6.47 -15.56
CA PRO A 68 -16.83 5.61 -16.23
C PRO A 68 -15.52 5.51 -15.44
N ALA A 69 -14.61 4.63 -15.87
CA ALA A 69 -13.26 4.51 -15.34
C ALA A 69 -12.29 5.56 -15.90
N SER A 70 -12.72 6.37 -16.88
CA SER A 70 -11.99 7.51 -17.45
C SER A 70 -12.07 8.75 -16.54
N PHE A 71 -11.47 8.66 -15.35
CA PHE A 71 -11.37 9.77 -14.41
C PHE A 71 -10.09 9.66 -13.57
N GLU A 72 -9.72 10.77 -12.94
CA GLU A 72 -8.67 10.78 -11.91
C GLU A 72 -9.31 10.74 -10.52
N PRO A 73 -9.00 9.74 -9.68
CA PRO A 73 -9.53 9.68 -8.32
C PRO A 73 -9.12 10.89 -7.49
N SER A 74 -10.09 11.47 -6.78
CA SER A 74 -9.86 12.47 -5.74
C SER A 74 -10.16 11.86 -4.39
N ILE A 75 -9.25 12.04 -3.43
CA ILE A 75 -9.35 11.50 -2.07
C ILE A 75 -9.42 12.67 -1.07
N ASP A 76 -10.25 12.53 -0.05
CA ASP A 76 -10.42 13.51 1.04
C ASP A 76 -9.70 13.09 2.34
N TYR A 77 -8.73 12.18 2.20
CA TYR A 77 -7.94 11.60 3.27
C TYR A 77 -6.48 11.41 2.82
N VAL A 78 -5.61 11.20 3.80
CA VAL A 78 -4.19 10.91 3.65
C VAL A 78 -3.96 9.42 3.83
N VAL A 79 -3.16 8.85 2.92
CA VAL A 79 -2.69 7.47 2.99
C VAL A 79 -1.22 7.46 3.34
N THR A 80 -0.85 6.77 4.41
CA THR A 80 0.54 6.60 4.85
C THR A 80 0.99 5.17 4.63
N LYS A 81 2.15 4.98 4.02
CA LYS A 81 2.80 3.68 3.84
C LYS A 81 4.13 3.64 4.60
N ILE A 82 4.38 2.57 5.34
CA ILE A 82 5.65 2.33 6.02
C ILE A 82 6.23 0.97 5.58
N PRO A 83 7.48 0.90 5.09
CA PRO A 83 8.14 -0.37 4.79
C PRO A 83 8.50 -1.12 6.08
N ARG A 84 8.36 -2.44 6.06
CA ARG A 84 8.75 -3.30 7.18
C ARG A 84 10.07 -4.00 6.90
N PHE A 85 10.97 -3.98 7.88
CA PHE A 85 12.26 -4.66 7.84
C PHE A 85 12.31 -5.78 8.89
N ALA A 86 13.18 -6.76 8.64
CA ALA A 86 13.42 -7.89 9.53
C ALA A 86 14.94 -8.16 9.66
N PHE A 87 15.72 -7.11 9.94
CA PHE A 87 17.19 -7.20 10.03
C PHE A 87 17.66 -8.14 11.15
N GLU A 88 16.85 -8.29 12.21
CA GLU A 88 17.09 -9.21 13.32
C GLU A 88 17.21 -10.67 12.87
N LYS A 89 16.63 -11.04 11.73
CA LYS A 89 16.77 -12.39 11.15
C LYS A 89 18.06 -12.57 10.35
N PHE A 90 18.82 -11.50 10.11
CA PHE A 90 20.00 -11.48 9.26
C PHE A 90 21.17 -10.73 9.94
N PRO A 91 21.78 -11.28 11.00
CA PRO A 91 22.79 -10.60 11.81
C PRO A 91 24.07 -10.19 11.05
N GLY A 92 24.37 -10.83 9.91
CA GLY A 92 25.47 -10.44 9.03
C GLY A 92 25.14 -9.32 8.03
N SER A 93 23.89 -8.85 7.99
CA SER A 93 23.43 -7.81 7.08
C SER A 93 23.48 -6.44 7.75
N GLN A 94 23.98 -5.43 7.02
CA GLN A 94 23.98 -4.06 7.51
C GLN A 94 22.58 -3.43 7.38
N PRO A 95 22.02 -2.83 8.46
CA PRO A 95 20.71 -2.19 8.47
C PRO A 95 20.72 -0.78 7.85
N ILE A 96 21.52 -0.58 6.81
CA ILE A 96 21.64 0.69 6.07
C ILE A 96 20.74 0.63 4.84
N LEU A 97 19.90 1.65 4.65
CA LEU A 97 19.05 1.76 3.46
C LEU A 97 19.86 2.27 2.27
N THR A 98 19.67 1.63 1.13
CA THR A 98 20.30 2.00 -0.15
C THR A 98 19.25 1.96 -1.25
N THR A 99 19.66 2.15 -2.51
CA THR A 99 18.79 1.96 -3.68
C THR A 99 18.26 0.52 -3.81
N GLN A 100 18.93 -0.45 -3.17
CA GLN A 100 18.48 -1.84 -3.14
C GLN A 100 17.45 -2.07 -2.04
N MET A 101 16.32 -2.67 -2.42
CA MET A 101 15.25 -3.01 -1.49
C MET A 101 15.71 -4.05 -0.45
N LYS A 102 15.56 -3.70 0.83
CA LYS A 102 15.79 -4.61 1.99
C LYS A 102 14.52 -4.90 2.81
N SER A 103 13.38 -4.29 2.46
CA SER A 103 12.13 -4.48 3.17
C SER A 103 11.48 -5.82 2.82
N VAL A 104 10.86 -6.49 3.80
CA VAL A 104 10.17 -7.77 3.62
C VAL A 104 8.65 -7.62 3.45
N GLY A 105 8.14 -6.42 3.74
CA GLY A 105 6.73 -6.08 3.62
C GLY A 105 6.51 -4.57 3.73
N GLU A 106 5.25 -4.19 3.84
CA GLU A 106 4.81 -2.80 3.99
C GLU A 106 3.47 -2.77 4.72
N SER A 107 3.27 -1.75 5.55
CA SER A 107 2.01 -1.42 6.23
C SER A 107 1.43 -0.12 5.68
N MET A 108 0.10 0.00 5.73
CA MET A 108 -0.64 1.13 5.20
C MET A 108 -1.72 1.54 6.20
N ALA A 109 -1.90 2.85 6.40
CA ALA A 109 -3.00 3.43 7.16
C ALA A 109 -3.63 4.63 6.44
N VAL A 110 -4.84 5.00 6.85
CA VAL A 110 -5.68 6.03 6.23
C VAL A 110 -6.24 6.96 7.30
N GLY A 111 -6.08 8.27 7.14
CA GLY A 111 -6.65 9.27 8.06
C GLY A 111 -6.62 10.69 7.53
N ARG A 112 -6.72 11.71 8.39
CA ARG A 112 -6.85 13.11 7.96
C ARG A 112 -5.52 13.84 7.81
N THR A 113 -4.50 13.49 8.59
CA THR A 113 -3.17 14.11 8.54
C THR A 113 -2.06 13.06 8.60
N PHE A 114 -0.86 13.41 8.12
CA PHE A 114 0.30 12.51 8.17
C PHE A 114 0.73 12.22 9.61
N GLN A 115 0.76 13.23 10.49
CA GLN A 115 1.26 13.09 11.86
C GLN A 115 0.39 12.16 12.69
N GLU A 116 -0.93 12.32 12.60
CA GLU A 116 -1.93 11.44 13.24
C GLU A 116 -1.74 10.00 12.79
N GLN A 117 -1.62 9.76 11.48
CA GLN A 117 -1.52 8.42 10.92
C GLN A 117 -0.18 7.73 11.17
N PHE A 118 0.92 8.49 11.15
CA PHE A 118 2.22 7.95 11.48
C PHE A 118 2.25 7.49 12.95
N LYS A 119 1.70 8.29 13.85
CA LYS A 119 1.55 7.91 15.27
C LYS A 119 0.65 6.67 15.41
N ASP A 120 -0.52 6.66 14.79
CA ASP A 120 -1.44 5.52 14.85
C ASP A 120 -0.81 4.21 14.35
N LEU A 121 -0.04 4.26 13.26
CA LEU A 121 0.66 3.08 12.74
C LEU A 121 1.67 2.53 13.74
N VAL A 122 2.44 3.41 14.37
CA VAL A 122 3.45 3.03 15.38
C VAL A 122 2.76 2.48 16.63
N ASP A 123 1.70 3.13 17.10
CA ASP A 123 0.97 2.72 18.29
C ASP A 123 0.31 1.35 18.11
N VAL A 124 -0.32 1.09 16.96
CA VAL A 124 -0.93 -0.21 16.65
C VAL A 124 0.14 -1.29 16.47
N GLU A 125 1.26 -0.98 15.82
CA GLU A 125 2.35 -1.95 15.68
C GLU A 125 2.92 -2.34 17.05
N ASN A 126 3.15 -1.37 17.94
CA ASN A 126 3.60 -1.61 19.31
C ASN A 126 2.58 -2.44 20.10
N PHE A 127 1.30 -2.12 19.99
CA PHE A 127 0.22 -2.89 20.61
C PHE A 127 0.20 -4.34 20.13
N LEU A 128 0.29 -4.59 18.82
CA LEU A 128 0.31 -5.95 18.28
C LEU A 128 1.56 -6.73 18.68
N MET A 129 2.72 -6.06 18.77
CA MET A 129 3.98 -6.70 19.20
C MET A 129 4.00 -7.05 20.69
N SER A 130 3.19 -6.38 21.52
CA SER A 130 3.11 -6.65 22.95
C SER A 130 2.07 -7.71 23.33
N HIS A 131 1.25 -8.18 22.39
CA HIS A 131 0.18 -9.16 22.63
C HIS A 131 0.38 -10.44 21.82
N LYS A 132 -0.14 -11.57 22.32
CA LYS A 132 -0.30 -12.77 21.51
C LYS A 132 -1.62 -12.70 20.75
N LEU A 133 -1.73 -13.48 19.68
CA LEU A 133 -2.97 -13.57 18.90
C LEU A 133 -4.19 -13.95 19.75
N SER A 134 -3.98 -14.82 20.76
CA SER A 134 -5.01 -15.27 21.71
C SER A 134 -5.57 -14.16 22.61
N ASP A 135 -4.82 -13.06 22.75
CA ASP A 135 -5.14 -12.00 23.70
C ASP A 135 -5.97 -10.89 23.02
N LEU A 136 -6.09 -10.94 21.68
CA LEU A 136 -6.83 -9.96 20.90
C LEU A 136 -8.32 -10.29 20.88
N THR A 137 -9.14 -9.29 21.21
CA THR A 137 -10.60 -9.39 21.11
C THR A 137 -11.08 -9.12 19.68
N ASP A 138 -12.32 -9.49 19.36
CA ASP A 138 -12.94 -9.17 18.06
C ASP A 138 -12.94 -7.66 17.77
N VAL A 139 -13.04 -6.85 18.82
CA VAL A 139 -12.98 -5.38 18.72
C VAL A 139 -11.58 -4.92 18.33
N ASP A 140 -10.54 -5.51 18.92
CA ASP A 140 -9.15 -5.21 18.57
C ASP A 140 -8.86 -5.59 17.12
N PHE A 141 -9.30 -6.78 16.69
CA PHE A 141 -9.18 -7.20 15.30
C PHE A 141 -9.88 -6.24 14.36
N TYR A 142 -11.11 -5.84 14.68
CA TYR A 142 -11.86 -4.90 13.86
C TYR A 142 -11.11 -3.57 13.71
N GLU A 143 -10.63 -2.99 14.81
CA GLU A 143 -9.90 -1.71 14.80
C GLU A 143 -8.56 -1.82 14.04
N VAL A 144 -7.80 -2.88 14.26
CA VAL A 144 -6.53 -3.13 13.55
C VAL A 144 -6.77 -3.26 12.05
N LYS A 145 -7.79 -4.00 11.63
CA LYS A 145 -8.16 -4.19 10.21
C LYS A 145 -8.67 -2.89 9.60
N ARG A 146 -9.48 -2.11 10.33
CA ARG A 146 -9.99 -0.81 9.91
C ARG A 146 -8.87 0.21 9.68
N ARG A 147 -7.81 0.13 10.48
CA ARG A 147 -6.59 0.94 10.32
C ARG A 147 -5.66 0.47 9.19
N GLY A 148 -6.06 -0.55 8.42
CA GLY A 148 -5.38 -0.97 7.20
C GLY A 148 -4.36 -2.09 7.39
N PHE A 149 -4.26 -2.68 8.58
CA PHE A 149 -3.35 -3.80 8.81
C PHE A 149 -3.85 -5.07 8.12
N SER A 150 -2.96 -5.75 7.41
CA SER A 150 -3.22 -7.03 6.74
C SER A 150 -3.01 -8.22 7.68
N ASP A 151 -3.62 -9.35 7.36
CA ASP A 151 -3.50 -10.58 8.18
C ASP A 151 -2.04 -11.00 8.38
N LYS A 152 -1.23 -10.82 7.34
CA LYS A 152 0.20 -11.09 7.37
C LYS A 152 0.97 -10.20 8.35
N GLN A 153 0.57 -8.94 8.51
CA GLN A 153 1.20 -8.03 9.47
C GLN A 153 0.80 -8.36 10.91
N ILE A 154 -0.48 -8.65 11.13
CA ILE A 154 -0.99 -9.08 12.44
C ILE A 154 -0.30 -10.38 12.85
N ALA A 155 -0.19 -11.35 11.93
CA ALA A 155 0.50 -12.60 12.16
C ALA A 155 1.97 -12.38 12.54
N PHE A 156 2.66 -11.52 11.78
CA PHE A 156 4.06 -11.20 12.06
C PHE A 156 4.24 -10.55 13.44
N ALA A 157 3.42 -9.54 13.76
CA ALA A 157 3.54 -8.80 15.01
C ALA A 157 3.19 -9.66 16.24
N THR A 158 2.14 -10.49 16.15
CA THR A 158 1.72 -11.41 17.21
C THR A 158 2.51 -12.72 17.25
N LYS A 159 3.51 -12.89 16.36
CA LYS A 159 4.32 -14.10 16.18
C LYS A 159 3.49 -15.37 15.94
N SER A 160 2.42 -15.22 15.16
CA SER A 160 1.47 -16.28 14.79
C SER A 160 1.49 -16.54 13.27
N ASN A 161 0.61 -17.41 12.78
CA ASN A 161 0.49 -17.72 11.36
C ASN A 161 -0.64 -16.91 10.69
N GLU A 162 -0.45 -16.52 9.42
CA GLU A 162 -1.48 -15.80 8.64
C GLU A 162 -2.80 -16.59 8.54
N LYS A 163 -2.73 -17.92 8.54
CA LYS A 163 -3.91 -18.80 8.54
C LYS A 163 -4.67 -18.80 9.86
N GLU A 164 -4.01 -18.48 10.98
CA GLU A 164 -4.66 -18.41 12.30
C GLU A 164 -5.33 -17.05 12.50
N VAL A 165 -4.80 -16.00 11.85
CA VAL A 165 -5.39 -14.66 11.83
C VAL A 165 -6.65 -14.60 10.97
N ARG A 166 -6.74 -15.42 9.92
CA ARG A 166 -7.82 -15.40 8.91
C ARG A 166 -8.95 -16.36 9.23
#